data_AF-A0A1Z5LA76-F1
#
_entry.id   AF-A0A1Z5LA76-F1
#
_cell.length_a   1.000
_cell.length_b   1.000
_cell.length_c   1.000
_cell.angle_alpha   90.00
_cell.angle_beta   90.00
_cell.angle_gamma   90.00
#
_symmetry.space_group_name_H-M   'P 1'
#
loop_
_entity.id
_entity.type
_entity.pdbx_description
1 polymer ?
#
loop_
_entity_poly.entity_id
_entity_poly.type
_entity_poly.pdbx_seq_one_letter_code
_entity_poly.pdbx_strand_id
1 'polypeptide(L)'
;MARWVDENPNPTEASVAKCNSVLSLPEPWLEATQDSNTFVARTTLAPAYDERWFWKVLDRLLRNTPQAIQALCESSKTDHQLLQQFRDMVTFCHVATILPDNKASPDTICSAFSGAPKGHPINVTKLEDIVTCAFRYGVKLALDWVLIGAIDSDAQLIEALEELDSNWFLGMEGTDAWSEAILRETTQLFCIFHDAEQDVYRSHLLTLREVSVPIGRLHSEMVRSLWTTLSLELLYLTNDDDERYSIQAHPTVLRNLTIQAANPPLGYPIFSSLPLTVATLW
;
A
#
# COMPACT_ATOMS: atom_id res chain seq x y z
N MET A 1 40.54 10.48 -67.71
CA MET A 1 39.86 10.59 -66.39
C MET A 1 38.37 10.50 -66.66
N ALA A 2 37.56 9.58 -66.15
CA ALA A 2 37.70 8.38 -65.33
C ALA A 2 36.47 7.49 -65.65
N ARG A 3 36.56 6.18 -65.41
CA ARG A 3 35.57 5.14 -65.78
C ARG A 3 34.36 5.09 -64.82
N TRP A 4 33.25 4.59 -65.35
CA TRP A 4 32.04 4.10 -64.65
C TRP A 4 32.31 2.81 -63.84
N VAL A 5 31.53 2.53 -62.77
CA VAL A 5 30.82 1.26 -62.44
C VAL A 5 29.92 1.44 -61.19
N ASP A 6 28.81 0.70 -61.22
CA ASP A 6 27.58 0.63 -60.43
C ASP A 6 27.63 0.21 -58.93
N GLU A 7 26.49 0.53 -58.27
CA GLU A 7 25.70 -0.22 -57.27
C GLU A 7 26.36 -0.89 -56.04
N ASN A 8 26.00 -0.38 -54.85
CA ASN A 8 25.42 -1.20 -53.77
C ASN A 8 24.60 -0.31 -52.81
N PRO A 9 23.43 -0.75 -52.30
CA PRO A 9 22.58 0.06 -51.44
C PRO A 9 23.08 -0.05 -50.01
N ASN A 10 23.71 1.00 -49.49
CA ASN A 10 23.85 1.09 -48.04
C ASN A 10 22.46 1.39 -47.46
N PRO A 11 21.98 0.62 -46.47
CA PRO A 11 20.73 0.94 -45.80
C PRO A 11 20.92 2.32 -45.17
N THR A 12 20.18 3.29 -45.70
CA THR A 12 19.99 4.59 -45.07
C THR A 12 19.73 4.38 -43.59
N GLU A 13 20.56 5.03 -42.75
CA GLU A 13 20.42 5.18 -41.31
C GLU A 13 18.99 5.62 -40.97
N ALA A 14 18.11 4.64 -40.81
CA ALA A 14 16.73 4.86 -40.43
C ALA A 14 16.63 4.71 -38.91
N SER A 15 16.16 5.76 -38.25
CA SER A 15 15.38 5.72 -37.01
C SER A 15 16.05 5.40 -35.66
N VAL A 16 17.27 4.86 -35.59
CA VAL A 16 17.88 4.44 -34.30
C VAL A 16 18.08 5.60 -33.31
N ALA A 17 18.45 6.79 -33.79
CA ALA A 17 18.78 7.93 -32.93
C ALA A 17 17.57 8.56 -32.20
N LYS A 18 16.33 8.37 -32.68
CA LYS A 18 15.11 8.92 -32.03
C LYS A 18 14.54 8.02 -30.94
N CYS A 19 14.88 6.74 -30.92
CA CYS A 19 14.41 5.80 -29.90
C CYS A 19 15.11 5.97 -28.56
N ASN A 20 16.38 6.37 -28.56
CA ASN A 20 17.15 6.58 -27.33
C ASN A 20 16.51 7.59 -26.38
N SER A 21 15.86 8.66 -26.88
CA SER A 21 15.30 9.70 -26.02
C SER A 21 14.02 9.30 -25.26
N VAL A 22 13.30 8.26 -25.71
CA VAL A 22 12.02 7.85 -25.10
C VAL A 22 12.24 6.87 -23.94
N LEU A 23 13.27 6.03 -24.05
CA LEU A 23 13.61 5.01 -23.04
C LEU A 23 14.80 5.42 -22.17
N SER A 24 15.54 6.47 -22.54
CA SER A 24 16.60 7.01 -21.70
C SER A 24 16.03 7.51 -20.38
N LEU A 25 16.67 7.09 -19.29
CA LEU A 25 16.43 7.68 -17.99
C LEU A 25 16.72 9.19 -18.04
N PRO A 26 15.93 10.04 -17.35
CA PRO A 26 16.21 11.47 -17.33
C PRO A 26 17.60 11.74 -16.73
N GLU A 27 18.29 12.79 -17.22
CA GLU A 27 19.67 13.11 -16.81
C GLU A 27 19.92 13.14 -15.29
N PRO A 28 19.02 13.69 -14.43
CA PRO A 28 19.21 13.67 -12.98
C PRO A 28 19.35 12.27 -12.39
N TRP A 29 18.75 11.27 -13.04
CA TRP A 29 18.80 9.88 -12.59
C TRP A 29 20.12 9.21 -12.99
N LEU A 30 20.66 9.55 -14.16
CA LEU A 30 21.98 9.07 -14.58
C LEU A 30 23.07 9.63 -13.66
N GLU A 31 22.95 10.88 -13.23
CA GLU A 31 23.86 11.51 -12.26
C GLU A 31 23.76 10.86 -10.87
N ALA A 32 22.55 10.62 -10.37
CA ALA A 32 22.32 9.99 -9.07
C ALA A 32 22.93 8.58 -8.94
N THR A 33 22.94 7.81 -10.03
CA THR A 33 23.49 6.44 -10.01
C THR A 33 25.03 6.40 -9.96
N GLN A 34 25.72 7.52 -10.21
CA GLN A 34 27.19 7.57 -10.32
C GLN A 34 27.92 7.71 -8.97
N ASP A 35 27.19 7.69 -7.84
CA ASP A 35 27.82 7.79 -6.52
C ASP A 35 28.69 6.55 -6.19
N SER A 36 29.74 6.77 -5.42
CA SER A 36 30.74 5.78 -4.98
C SER A 36 30.14 4.59 -4.23
N ASN A 37 29.12 4.79 -3.39
CA ASN A 37 28.43 3.72 -2.65
C ASN A 37 27.65 2.78 -3.59
N THR A 38 27.16 3.31 -4.71
CA THR A 38 26.46 2.55 -5.75
C THR A 38 27.36 1.53 -6.42
N PHE A 39 28.66 1.82 -6.59
CA PHE A 39 29.60 0.93 -7.27
C PHE A 39 29.80 -0.42 -6.55
N VAL A 40 29.91 -0.40 -5.22
CA VAL A 40 30.08 -1.64 -4.43
C VAL A 40 28.81 -2.48 -4.49
N ALA A 41 27.64 -1.85 -4.31
CA ALA A 41 26.36 -2.53 -4.44
C ALA A 41 26.11 -3.08 -5.85
N ARG A 42 26.54 -2.37 -6.91
CA ARG A 42 26.50 -2.87 -8.28
C ARG A 42 27.20 -4.20 -8.41
N THR A 43 28.35 -4.38 -7.76
CA THR A 43 29.10 -5.64 -7.84
C THR A 43 28.40 -6.79 -7.12
N THR A 44 27.66 -6.50 -6.06
CA THR A 44 26.99 -7.51 -5.21
C THR A 44 25.58 -7.86 -5.69
N LEU A 45 24.81 -6.90 -6.18
CA LEU A 45 23.44 -7.08 -6.69
C LEU A 45 23.39 -7.42 -8.18
N ALA A 46 24.46 -7.12 -8.93
CA ALA A 46 24.59 -7.49 -10.33
C ALA A 46 24.14 -8.94 -10.61
N PRO A 47 24.61 -9.97 -9.88
CA PRO A 47 24.27 -11.36 -10.17
C PRO A 47 22.78 -11.70 -9.92
N ALA A 48 22.09 -10.92 -9.08
CA ALA A 48 20.69 -11.13 -8.74
C ALA A 48 19.73 -10.46 -9.74
N TYR A 49 20.23 -9.57 -10.60
CA TYR A 49 19.42 -8.93 -11.64
C TYR A 49 19.13 -9.90 -12.78
N ASP A 50 17.88 -10.30 -12.94
CA ASP A 50 17.44 -11.13 -14.06
C ASP A 50 17.04 -10.25 -15.26
N GLU A 51 17.82 -10.33 -16.34
CA GLU A 51 17.57 -9.62 -17.59
C GLU A 51 16.21 -9.96 -18.21
N ARG A 52 15.69 -11.16 -17.97
CA ARG A 52 14.37 -11.58 -18.50
C ARG A 52 13.25 -10.69 -17.95
N TRP A 53 13.39 -10.24 -16.71
CA TRP A 53 12.42 -9.36 -16.06
C TRP A 53 12.40 -7.97 -16.69
N PHE A 54 13.57 -7.43 -17.06
CA PHE A 54 13.64 -6.18 -17.80
C PHE A 54 12.81 -6.23 -19.07
N TRP A 55 13.00 -7.27 -19.89
CA TRP A 55 12.28 -7.43 -21.15
C TRP A 55 10.78 -7.62 -20.96
N LYS A 56 10.34 -8.28 -19.87
CA LYS A 56 8.92 -8.47 -19.55
C LYS A 56 8.24 -7.17 -19.11
N VAL A 57 8.91 -6.39 -18.25
CA VAL A 57 8.42 -5.08 -17.82
C VAL A 57 8.33 -4.15 -19.02
N LEU A 58 9.36 -4.15 -19.85
CA LEU A 58 9.40 -3.36 -21.08
C LEU A 58 8.26 -3.76 -22.03
N ASP A 59 8.09 -5.05 -22.34
CA ASP A 59 6.97 -5.53 -23.15
C ASP A 59 5.62 -5.07 -22.59
N ARG A 60 5.42 -5.18 -21.27
CA ARG A 60 4.19 -4.76 -20.60
C ARG A 60 3.91 -3.26 -20.70
N LEU A 61 4.89 -2.41 -20.43
CA LEU A 61 4.75 -0.96 -20.54
C LEU A 61 4.44 -0.54 -21.98
N LEU A 62 5.00 -1.29 -22.93
CA LEU A 62 4.96 -0.94 -24.34
C LEU A 62 3.78 -1.57 -25.10
N ARG A 63 3.02 -2.49 -24.49
CA ARG A 63 1.78 -3.09 -25.07
C ARG A 63 0.73 -2.06 -25.52
N ASN A 64 0.81 -0.81 -25.04
CA ASN A 64 -0.11 0.28 -25.40
C ASN A 64 0.29 1.06 -26.67
N THR A 65 1.38 0.71 -27.37
CA THR A 65 1.85 1.44 -28.57
C THR A 65 2.39 0.49 -29.66
N PRO A 66 1.58 0.05 -30.66
CA PRO A 66 1.83 -1.24 -31.33
C PRO A 66 3.02 -1.34 -32.32
N GLN A 67 3.34 -0.29 -33.10
CA GLN A 67 4.16 -0.46 -34.32
C GLN A 67 5.60 0.08 -34.23
N ALA A 68 5.85 1.20 -33.56
CA ALA A 68 7.21 1.73 -33.37
C ALA A 68 8.04 0.91 -32.37
N ILE A 69 7.35 0.07 -31.58
CA ILE A 69 7.84 -0.61 -30.40
C ILE A 69 8.27 -2.05 -30.69
N GLN A 70 7.57 -2.76 -31.59
CA GLN A 70 8.01 -4.08 -32.05
C GLN A 70 9.39 -3.99 -32.70
N ALA A 71 9.61 -2.98 -33.54
CA ALA A 71 10.93 -2.66 -34.11
C ALA A 71 11.97 -2.32 -33.03
N LEU A 72 11.55 -1.67 -31.95
CA LEU A 72 12.38 -1.32 -30.80
C LEU A 72 12.77 -2.55 -29.99
N CYS A 73 11.83 -3.40 -29.56
CA CYS A 73 12.10 -4.67 -28.88
C CYS A 73 12.95 -5.64 -29.73
N GLU A 74 12.83 -5.60 -31.06
CA GLU A 74 13.68 -6.40 -31.96
C GLU A 74 15.11 -5.82 -32.07
N SER A 75 15.26 -4.50 -32.10
CA SER A 75 16.57 -3.81 -32.18
C SER A 75 17.28 -3.61 -30.83
N SER A 76 16.53 -3.52 -29.73
CA SER A 76 17.02 -3.22 -28.39
C SER A 76 17.40 -4.47 -27.60
N LYS A 77 16.96 -5.67 -28.02
CA LYS A 77 17.47 -6.95 -27.46
C LYS A 77 18.99 -7.06 -27.48
N THR A 78 19.67 -6.23 -28.28
CA THR A 78 21.12 -6.10 -28.36
C THR A 78 21.70 -4.83 -27.69
N ASP A 79 20.87 -3.93 -27.17
CA ASP A 79 21.31 -2.68 -26.53
C ASP A 79 21.73 -2.92 -25.07
N HIS A 80 23.00 -3.27 -24.92
CA HIS A 80 23.63 -3.54 -23.63
C HIS A 80 23.72 -2.28 -22.75
N GLN A 81 23.71 -1.08 -23.34
CA GLN A 81 23.80 0.16 -22.57
C GLN A 81 22.48 0.48 -21.86
N LEU A 82 21.35 0.30 -22.54
CA LEU A 82 20.03 0.51 -21.94
C LEU A 82 19.80 -0.46 -20.77
N LEU A 83 20.10 -1.74 -20.96
CA LEU A 83 20.02 -2.75 -19.91
C LEU A 83 20.90 -2.37 -18.70
N GLN A 84 22.13 -1.92 -18.97
CA GLN A 84 23.06 -1.48 -17.92
C GLN A 84 22.52 -0.27 -17.14
N GLN A 85 21.91 0.70 -17.82
CA GLN A 85 21.29 1.87 -17.17
C GLN A 85 20.15 1.48 -16.23
N PHE A 86 19.25 0.59 -16.66
CA PHE A 86 18.16 0.11 -15.81
C PHE A 86 18.65 -0.76 -14.65
N ARG A 87 19.68 -1.56 -14.86
CA ARG A 87 20.32 -2.33 -13.79
C ARG A 87 20.96 -1.40 -12.74
N ASP A 88 21.66 -0.37 -13.19
CA ASP A 88 22.27 0.64 -12.34
C ASP A 88 21.19 1.37 -11.51
N MET A 89 20.06 1.69 -12.13
CA MET A 89 18.90 2.26 -11.45
C MET A 89 18.34 1.35 -10.35
N VAL A 90 18.04 0.10 -10.68
CA VAL A 90 17.47 -0.85 -9.70
C VAL A 90 18.42 -1.05 -8.53
N THR A 91 19.72 -1.11 -8.80
CA THR A 91 20.75 -1.18 -7.76
C THR A 91 20.75 0.08 -6.90
N PHE A 92 20.70 1.28 -7.50
CA PHE A 92 20.61 2.54 -6.77
C PHE A 92 19.38 2.57 -5.86
N CYS A 93 18.19 2.23 -6.37
CA CYS A 93 16.97 2.18 -5.57
C CYS A 93 17.08 1.18 -4.41
N HIS A 94 17.71 0.02 -4.64
CA HIS A 94 17.97 -0.95 -3.58
C HIS A 94 18.90 -0.40 -2.49
N VAL A 95 19.98 0.30 -2.88
CA VAL A 95 20.88 0.94 -1.92
C VAL A 95 20.17 2.02 -1.12
N ALA A 96 19.43 2.90 -1.81
CA ALA A 96 18.69 3.99 -1.19
C ALA A 96 17.63 3.51 -0.18
N THR A 97 17.14 2.27 -0.32
CA THR A 97 16.08 1.69 0.52
C THR A 97 16.60 0.73 1.60
N ILE A 98 17.63 -0.06 1.33
CA ILE A 98 18.01 -1.22 2.17
C ILE A 98 19.47 -1.19 2.65
N LEU A 99 20.43 -0.50 2.01
CA LEU A 99 21.87 -0.63 2.35
C LEU A 99 22.57 0.60 2.93
N PRO A 100 23.49 0.34 3.88
CA PRO A 100 24.92 0.26 3.51
C PRO A 100 25.60 -1.12 3.64
N ASP A 101 25.10 -2.07 4.44
CA ASP A 101 25.85 -3.29 4.86
C ASP A 101 25.20 -4.66 4.51
N ASN A 102 24.28 -4.68 3.55
CA ASN A 102 23.72 -5.88 2.91
C ASN A 102 22.88 -6.83 3.80
N LYS A 103 22.51 -6.43 5.02
CA LYS A 103 21.56 -7.16 5.87
C LYS A 103 20.30 -6.33 6.10
N ALA A 104 19.22 -6.66 5.40
CA ALA A 104 17.90 -6.10 5.64
C ALA A 104 17.42 -6.52 7.04
N SER A 105 17.61 -5.65 8.04
CA SER A 105 17.06 -5.87 9.38
C SER A 105 15.55 -5.58 9.39
N PRO A 106 14.77 -6.18 10.29
CA PRO A 106 13.35 -5.86 10.44
C PRO A 106 13.08 -4.36 10.62
N ASP A 107 13.95 -3.67 11.36
CA ASP A 107 13.90 -2.22 11.57
C ASP A 107 14.06 -1.46 10.25
N THR A 108 15.08 -1.81 9.47
CA THR A 108 15.34 -1.22 8.15
C THR A 108 14.16 -1.42 7.21
N ILE A 109 13.55 -2.62 7.20
CA ILE A 109 12.39 -2.94 6.37
C ILE A 109 11.18 -2.10 6.81
N CYS A 110 10.91 -2.02 8.11
CA CYS A 110 9.80 -1.26 8.67
C CYS A 110 9.94 0.26 8.38
N SER A 111 11.14 0.81 8.56
CA SER A 111 11.45 2.21 8.25
C SER A 111 11.31 2.52 6.76
N ALA A 112 11.83 1.65 5.89
CA ALA A 112 11.71 1.81 4.44
C ALA A 112 10.25 1.69 3.96
N PHE A 113 9.48 0.76 4.53
CA PHE A 113 8.05 0.61 4.23
C PHE A 113 7.24 1.87 4.61
N SER A 114 7.62 2.51 5.71
CA SER A 114 7.02 3.76 6.18
C SER A 114 7.34 4.96 5.28
N GLY A 115 8.23 4.82 4.29
CA GLY A 115 8.65 5.90 3.41
C GLY A 115 9.73 6.80 4.01
N ALA A 116 10.55 6.30 4.95
CA ALA A 116 11.59 7.10 5.58
C ALA A 116 13.00 6.52 5.31
N PRO A 117 13.61 6.79 4.15
CA PRO A 117 15.05 6.65 4.00
C PRO A 117 15.73 7.86 4.66
N LYS A 118 16.00 7.79 5.97
CA LYS A 118 16.78 8.82 6.66
C LYS A 118 18.19 8.86 6.05
N GLY A 119 18.54 9.97 5.38
CA GLY A 119 19.93 10.35 5.13
C GLY A 119 20.46 10.33 3.70
N HIS A 120 19.62 10.22 2.65
CA HIS A 120 20.10 10.36 1.27
C HIS A 120 19.77 11.76 0.67
N PRO A 121 20.71 12.40 -0.05
CA PRO A 121 20.61 13.81 -0.48
C PRO A 121 19.70 14.07 -1.70
N ILE A 122 18.99 13.06 -2.19
CA ILE A 122 18.27 13.13 -3.46
C ILE A 122 16.79 13.43 -3.21
N ASN A 123 16.47 14.72 -3.17
CA ASN A 123 15.12 15.24 -3.08
C ASN A 123 14.45 15.24 -4.46
N VAL A 124 14.01 14.07 -4.90
CA VAL A 124 13.11 13.96 -6.05
C VAL A 124 11.81 13.38 -5.50
N THR A 125 10.89 14.26 -5.11
CA THR A 125 9.62 13.88 -4.43
C THR A 125 8.87 12.75 -5.14
N LYS A 126 8.87 12.73 -6.48
CA LYS A 126 8.23 11.66 -7.29
C LYS A 126 8.99 10.32 -7.26
N LEU A 127 10.29 10.32 -7.01
CA LEU A 127 11.10 9.10 -6.95
C LEU A 127 10.85 8.36 -5.64
N GLU A 128 10.76 9.11 -4.54
CA GLU A 128 10.48 8.57 -3.21
C GLU A 128 9.15 7.80 -3.21
N ASP A 129 8.11 8.37 -3.83
CA ASP A 129 6.80 7.71 -3.96
C ASP A 129 6.87 6.41 -4.76
N ILE A 130 7.53 6.42 -5.92
CA ILE A 130 7.67 5.24 -6.79
C ILE A 130 8.50 4.15 -6.10
N VAL A 131 9.62 4.53 -5.49
CA VAL A 131 10.51 3.61 -4.79
C VAL A 131 9.82 3.03 -3.56
N THR A 132 9.10 3.86 -2.80
CA THR A 132 8.32 3.41 -1.65
C THR A 132 7.22 2.46 -2.08
N CYS A 133 6.49 2.75 -3.16
CA CYS A 133 5.48 1.87 -3.72
C CYS A 133 6.08 0.51 -4.13
N ALA A 134 7.14 0.52 -4.94
CA ALA A 134 7.81 -0.70 -5.38
C ALA A 134 8.37 -1.52 -4.20
N PHE A 135 8.93 -0.84 -3.20
CA PHE A 135 9.40 -1.50 -1.97
C PHE A 135 8.26 -2.15 -1.20
N ARG A 136 7.14 -1.44 -1.00
CA ARG A 136 5.94 -1.99 -0.33
C ARG A 136 5.40 -3.21 -1.06
N TYR A 137 5.36 -3.18 -2.40
CA TYR A 137 4.96 -4.33 -3.22
C TYR A 137 5.90 -5.51 -2.99
N GLY A 138 7.22 -5.26 -3.04
CA GLY A 138 8.24 -6.29 -2.79
C GLY A 138 8.12 -6.92 -1.40
N VAL A 139 7.94 -6.12 -0.35
CA VAL A 139 7.72 -6.62 1.02
C VAL A 139 6.44 -7.44 1.11
N LYS A 140 5.35 -6.97 0.51
CA LYS A 140 4.07 -7.68 0.53
C LYS A 140 4.16 -9.03 -0.19
N LEU A 141 4.76 -9.05 -1.39
CA LEU A 141 4.97 -10.28 -2.16
C LEU A 141 5.89 -11.26 -1.42
N ALA A 142 6.96 -10.78 -0.79
CA ALA A 142 7.86 -11.61 0.01
C ALA A 142 7.16 -12.18 1.25
N LEU A 143 6.32 -11.38 1.91
CA LEU A 143 5.52 -11.84 3.05
C LEU A 143 4.49 -12.89 2.62
N ASP A 144 3.76 -12.65 1.54
CA ASP A 144 2.80 -13.61 0.98
C ASP A 144 3.47 -14.90 0.55
N TRP A 145 4.68 -14.82 -0.01
CA TRP A 145 5.46 -15.99 -0.34
C TRP A 145 5.67 -16.88 0.89
N VAL A 146 6.07 -16.27 2.02
CA VAL A 146 6.29 -17.01 3.27
C VAL A 146 4.97 -17.52 3.88
N LEU A 147 3.89 -16.74 3.82
CA LEU A 147 2.62 -17.04 4.50
C LEU A 147 1.69 -17.97 3.71
N ILE A 148 1.63 -17.80 2.38
CA ILE A 148 0.64 -18.42 1.49
C ILE A 148 1.31 -19.43 0.56
N GLY A 149 2.54 -19.16 0.12
CA GLY A 149 3.31 -20.05 -0.75
C GLY A 149 3.94 -19.31 -1.94
N ALA A 150 4.85 -20.00 -2.64
CA ALA A 150 5.62 -19.42 -3.73
C ALA A 150 4.76 -19.04 -4.93
N ILE A 151 5.13 -17.93 -5.57
CA ILE A 151 4.67 -17.61 -6.91
C ILE A 151 5.54 -18.41 -7.87
N ASP A 152 4.94 -19.41 -8.52
CA ASP A 152 5.67 -20.41 -9.30
C ASP A 152 5.84 -20.02 -10.78
N SER A 153 5.23 -18.92 -11.22
CA SER A 153 5.30 -18.46 -12.61
C SER A 153 5.22 -16.93 -12.77
N ASP A 154 5.80 -16.43 -13.86
CA ASP A 154 5.75 -15.00 -14.20
C ASP A 154 4.31 -14.49 -14.41
N ALA A 155 3.41 -15.35 -14.88
CA ALA A 155 1.99 -15.00 -15.07
C ALA A 155 1.31 -14.72 -13.74
N GLN A 156 1.50 -15.60 -12.75
CA GLN A 156 0.99 -15.41 -11.39
C GLN A 156 1.59 -14.17 -10.73
N LEU A 157 2.87 -13.86 -10.97
CA LEU A 157 3.48 -12.64 -10.44
C LEU A 157 2.85 -11.38 -11.07
N ILE A 158 2.58 -11.41 -12.38
CA ILE A 158 1.88 -10.31 -13.07
C ILE A 158 0.48 -10.11 -12.49
N GLU A 159 -0.28 -11.19 -12.28
CA GLU A 159 -1.61 -11.14 -11.65
C GLU A 159 -1.55 -10.59 -10.22
N ALA A 160 -0.58 -11.03 -9.42
CA ALA A 160 -0.39 -10.51 -8.07
C ALA A 160 -0.08 -9.00 -8.06
N LEU A 161 0.73 -8.52 -9.00
CA LEU A 161 1.01 -7.09 -9.15
C LEU A 161 -0.22 -6.29 -9.58
N GLU A 162 -1.07 -6.84 -10.46
CA GLU A 162 -2.34 -6.22 -10.88
C GLU A 162 -3.34 -6.12 -9.74
N GLU A 163 -3.40 -7.16 -8.92
CA GLU A 163 -4.22 -7.20 -7.72
C GLU A 163 -3.76 -6.13 -6.72
N LEU A 164 -2.46 -6.04 -6.44
CA LEU A 164 -1.89 -5.00 -5.57
C LEU A 164 -2.21 -3.58 -6.07
N ASP A 165 -2.20 -3.35 -7.38
CA ASP A 165 -2.50 -2.04 -7.97
C ASP A 165 -3.98 -1.66 -7.92
N SER A 166 -4.86 -2.63 -8.13
CA SER A 166 -6.30 -2.36 -8.29
C SER A 166 -7.06 -2.37 -6.97
N ASN A 167 -6.65 -3.22 -6.02
CA ASN A 167 -7.48 -3.62 -4.90
C ASN A 167 -6.86 -3.31 -3.52
N TRP A 168 -5.57 -2.96 -3.48
CA TRP A 168 -4.84 -2.79 -2.23
C TRP A 168 -4.40 -1.35 -1.99
N PHE A 169 -4.39 -0.97 -0.71
CA PHE A 169 -3.64 0.17 -0.22
C PHE A 169 -2.52 -0.32 0.70
N LEU A 170 -1.27 -0.08 0.30
CA LEU A 170 -0.09 -0.38 1.12
C LEU A 170 0.44 0.93 1.70
N GLY A 171 0.35 1.08 3.02
CA GLY A 171 0.68 2.35 3.68
C GLY A 171 0.78 2.24 5.18
N MET A 172 0.69 3.38 5.87
CA MET A 172 0.79 3.45 7.31
C MET A 172 -0.58 3.77 7.92
N GLU A 173 -0.95 2.98 8.92
CA GLU A 173 -2.17 3.23 9.70
C GLU A 173 -2.09 4.59 10.42
N GLY A 174 -3.19 5.34 10.41
CA GLY A 174 -3.26 6.68 10.99
C GLY A 174 -2.81 7.83 10.10
N THR A 175 -2.39 7.57 8.85
CA THR A 175 -2.13 8.61 7.85
C THR A 175 -3.41 9.06 7.12
N ASP A 176 -3.43 10.30 6.61
CA ASP A 176 -4.56 10.80 5.81
C ASP A 176 -4.83 9.89 4.60
N ALA A 177 -3.79 9.40 3.94
CA ALA A 177 -3.91 8.48 2.81
C ALA A 177 -4.58 7.15 3.19
N TRP A 178 -4.34 6.65 4.41
CA TRP A 178 -5.03 5.46 4.94
C TRP A 178 -6.51 5.75 5.17
N SER A 179 -6.84 6.89 5.78
CA SER A 179 -8.22 7.33 5.95
C SER A 179 -8.93 7.53 4.62
N GLU A 180 -8.27 8.09 3.62
CA GLU A 180 -8.80 8.21 2.26
C GLU A 180 -9.05 6.85 1.62
N ALA A 181 -8.16 5.86 1.80
CA ALA A 181 -8.36 4.51 1.29
C ALA A 181 -9.58 3.82 1.92
N ILE A 182 -9.81 4.03 3.23
CA ILE A 182 -11.03 3.56 3.91
C ILE A 182 -12.27 4.21 3.28
N LEU A 183 -12.26 5.53 3.07
CA LEU A 183 -13.38 6.26 2.48
C LEU A 183 -13.65 5.89 1.02
N ARG A 184 -12.62 5.47 0.29
CA ARG A 184 -12.72 4.94 -1.07
C ARG A 184 -13.17 3.48 -1.13
N GLU A 185 -13.46 2.86 0.02
CA GLU A 185 -13.83 1.45 0.12
C GLU A 185 -12.79 0.53 -0.56
N THR A 186 -11.50 0.88 -0.42
CA THR A 186 -10.42 0.01 -0.93
C THR A 186 -10.52 -1.36 -0.27
N THR A 187 -10.50 -2.42 -1.09
CA THR A 187 -10.88 -3.75 -0.62
C THR A 187 -9.93 -4.31 0.43
N GLN A 188 -8.63 -3.98 0.33
CA GLN A 188 -7.59 -4.46 1.23
C GLN A 188 -6.66 -3.32 1.63
N LEU A 189 -6.40 -3.16 2.93
CA LEU A 189 -5.42 -2.21 3.44
C LEU A 189 -4.37 -2.98 4.25
N PHE A 190 -3.10 -2.68 4.01
CA PHE A 190 -2.00 -3.40 4.65
C PHE A 190 -0.91 -2.45 5.13
N CYS A 191 -0.46 -2.67 6.36
CA CYS A 191 0.69 -1.97 6.94
C CYS A 191 1.60 -2.95 7.69
N ILE A 192 2.84 -2.52 7.92
CA ILE A 192 3.75 -3.11 8.90
C ILE A 192 4.23 -2.03 9.86
N PHE A 193 4.44 -2.41 11.11
CA PHE A 193 4.91 -1.49 12.15
C PHE A 193 5.68 -2.22 13.25
N HIS A 194 6.47 -1.47 14.01
CA HIS A 194 7.11 -1.95 15.23
C HIS A 194 6.19 -1.65 16.43
N ASP A 195 5.78 -2.69 17.15
CA ASP A 195 5.08 -2.57 18.42
C ASP A 195 6.13 -2.40 19.53
N ALA A 196 6.32 -1.15 19.96
CA ALA A 196 7.31 -0.78 20.96
C ALA A 196 7.00 -1.35 22.36
N GLU A 197 5.76 -1.70 22.67
CA GLU A 197 5.40 -2.26 23.98
C GLU A 197 5.86 -3.71 24.11
N GLN A 198 5.79 -4.47 23.02
CA GLN A 198 6.17 -5.89 22.98
C GLN A 198 7.49 -6.16 22.28
N ASP A 199 8.14 -5.14 21.73
CA ASP A 199 9.36 -5.22 20.93
C ASP A 199 9.27 -6.26 19.79
N VAL A 200 8.15 -6.22 19.07
CA VAL A 200 7.89 -7.12 17.94
C VAL A 200 7.41 -6.36 16.71
N TYR A 201 7.83 -6.82 15.54
CA TYR A 201 7.33 -6.31 14.27
C TYR A 201 6.05 -7.02 13.89
N ARG A 202 5.01 -6.25 13.57
CA ARG A 202 3.69 -6.77 13.20
C ARG A 202 3.29 -6.28 11.83
N SER A 203 2.43 -7.05 11.19
CA SER A 203 1.66 -6.62 10.03
C SER A 203 0.19 -6.54 10.41
N HIS A 204 -0.52 -5.60 9.80
CA HIS A 204 -1.97 -5.46 9.94
C HIS A 204 -2.59 -5.51 8.54
N LEU A 205 -3.58 -6.37 8.39
CA LEU A 205 -4.37 -6.52 7.17
C LEU A 205 -5.83 -6.26 7.50
N LEU A 206 -6.41 -5.23 6.86
CA LEU A 206 -7.84 -4.98 6.86
C LEU A 206 -8.42 -5.45 5.54
N THR A 207 -9.53 -6.19 5.62
CA THR A 207 -10.30 -6.61 4.44
C THR A 207 -11.69 -6.02 4.54
N LEU A 208 -12.10 -5.28 3.52
CA LEU A 208 -13.47 -4.81 3.38
C LEU A 208 -14.40 -6.01 3.23
N ARG A 209 -15.39 -6.10 4.11
CA ARG A 209 -16.39 -7.15 4.09
C ARG A 209 -17.75 -6.57 4.42
N GLU A 210 -18.76 -7.08 3.74
CA GLU A 210 -20.13 -6.91 4.18
C GLU A 210 -20.34 -7.71 5.46
N VAL A 211 -20.86 -7.05 6.50
CA VAL A 211 -21.19 -7.69 7.77
C VAL A 211 -22.67 -7.51 8.00
N SER A 212 -23.37 -8.62 8.22
CA SER A 212 -24.77 -8.58 8.63
C SER A 212 -24.86 -8.06 10.06
N VAL A 213 -25.35 -6.83 10.22
CA VAL A 213 -25.59 -6.23 11.53
C VAL A 213 -27.04 -6.45 11.94
N PRO A 214 -27.33 -7.13 13.06
CA PRO A 214 -28.69 -7.22 13.57
C PRO A 214 -29.14 -5.84 14.06
N ILE A 215 -30.20 -5.31 13.45
CA ILE A 215 -30.80 -4.04 13.85
C ILE A 215 -32.01 -4.34 14.74
N GLY A 216 -31.93 -3.95 16.01
CA GLY A 216 -33.04 -4.01 16.96
C GLY A 216 -33.69 -2.64 17.13
N ARG A 217 -35.03 -2.60 17.18
CA ARG A 217 -35.78 -1.40 17.54
C ARG A 217 -36.53 -1.62 18.85
N LEU A 218 -36.23 -0.80 19.86
CA LEU A 218 -37.00 -0.74 21.09
C LEU A 218 -38.13 0.28 20.97
N HIS A 219 -39.24 0.03 21.66
CA HIS A 219 -40.34 0.99 21.75
C HIS A 219 -39.91 2.20 22.58
N SER A 220 -40.14 3.42 22.07
CA SER A 220 -39.76 4.65 22.75
C SER A 220 -40.40 4.79 24.13
N GLU A 221 -41.64 4.33 24.30
CA GLU A 221 -42.34 4.41 25.59
C GLU A 221 -41.78 3.44 26.63
N MET A 222 -41.26 2.29 26.20
CA MET A 222 -40.56 1.38 27.10
C MET A 222 -39.28 2.04 27.63
N VAL A 223 -38.49 2.68 26.74
CA VAL A 223 -37.27 3.41 27.12
C VAL A 223 -37.59 4.56 28.08
N ARG A 224 -38.62 5.37 27.76
CA ARG A 224 -39.08 6.46 28.64
C ARG A 224 -39.56 5.96 29.98
N SER A 225 -40.30 4.84 30.01
CA SER A 225 -40.75 4.21 31.25
C SER A 225 -39.58 3.76 32.10
N LEU A 226 -38.58 3.11 31.50
CA LEU A 226 -37.37 2.67 32.21
C LEU A 226 -36.62 3.86 32.82
N TRP A 227 -36.44 4.96 32.08
CA TRP A 227 -35.77 6.16 32.58
C TRP A 227 -36.57 6.89 33.66
N THR A 228 -37.90 6.92 33.53
CA THR A 228 -38.79 7.55 34.53
C THR A 228 -38.77 6.75 35.83
N THR A 229 -38.86 5.42 35.75
CA THR A 229 -38.73 4.53 36.91
C THR A 229 -37.36 4.67 37.55
N LEU A 230 -36.29 4.75 36.76
CA LEU A 230 -34.93 4.97 37.25
C LEU A 230 -34.82 6.29 38.04
N SER A 231 -35.42 7.37 37.51
CA SER A 231 -35.48 8.68 38.16
C SER A 231 -36.24 8.63 39.48
N LEU A 232 -37.40 7.96 39.50
CA LEU A 232 -38.22 7.80 40.70
C LEU A 232 -37.43 7.06 41.80
N GLU A 233 -36.90 5.90 41.45
CA GLU A 233 -36.17 5.04 42.37
C GLU A 233 -34.89 5.69 42.93
N LEU A 234 -34.13 6.43 42.12
CA LEU A 234 -32.91 7.13 42.57
C LEU A 234 -33.21 8.39 43.38
N LEU A 235 -34.01 9.29 42.81
CA LEU A 235 -34.14 10.65 43.35
C LEU A 235 -35.18 10.76 44.45
N TYR A 236 -36.19 9.91 44.43
CA TYR A 236 -37.32 10.00 45.36
C TYR A 236 -37.36 8.86 46.37
N LEU A 237 -37.11 7.63 45.93
CA LEU A 237 -37.12 6.47 46.83
C LEU A 237 -35.75 6.20 47.47
N THR A 238 -34.70 6.90 47.01
CA THR A 238 -33.33 6.77 47.52
C THR A 238 -32.88 5.32 47.64
N ASN A 239 -33.22 4.50 46.62
CA ASN A 239 -32.89 3.09 46.62
C ASN A 239 -31.36 2.92 46.51
N ASP A 240 -30.77 2.31 47.54
CA ASP A 240 -29.34 2.10 47.74
C ASP A 240 -28.87 0.67 47.40
N ASP A 241 -29.71 -0.13 46.73
CA ASP A 241 -29.34 -1.47 46.28
C ASP A 241 -28.27 -1.43 45.18
N ASP A 242 -27.08 -1.95 45.53
CA ASP A 242 -25.91 -2.02 44.65
C ASP A 242 -26.11 -2.95 43.43
N GLU A 243 -27.02 -3.93 43.50
CA GLU A 243 -27.30 -4.88 42.40
C GLU A 243 -28.37 -4.37 41.40
N ARG A 244 -28.88 -3.14 41.60
CA ARG A 244 -29.98 -2.58 40.80
C ARG A 244 -29.66 -2.35 39.32
N TYR A 245 -28.37 -2.21 38.99
CA TYR A 245 -27.86 -2.12 37.62
C TYR A 245 -27.34 -3.45 37.09
N SER A 246 -27.68 -4.56 37.73
CA SER A 246 -27.17 -5.88 37.35
C SER A 246 -27.32 -6.09 35.85
N ILE A 247 -26.19 -6.36 35.22
CA ILE A 247 -26.03 -6.46 33.77
C ILE A 247 -26.84 -7.62 33.16
N GLN A 248 -27.52 -8.39 34.02
CA GLN A 248 -28.29 -9.58 33.66
C GLN A 248 -29.81 -9.35 33.74
N ALA A 249 -30.28 -8.19 34.21
CA ALA A 249 -31.71 -7.93 34.36
C ALA A 249 -32.39 -7.53 33.03
N HIS A 250 -33.46 -8.24 32.68
CA HIS A 250 -34.34 -7.94 31.52
C HIS A 250 -33.60 -7.73 30.19
N PRO A 251 -32.92 -8.77 29.64
CA PRO A 251 -32.15 -8.66 28.40
C PRO A 251 -33.03 -8.30 27.18
N THR A 252 -34.30 -8.69 27.17
CA THR A 252 -35.22 -8.41 26.04
C THR A 252 -35.45 -6.92 25.80
N VAL A 253 -35.35 -6.09 26.84
CA VAL A 253 -35.51 -4.63 26.73
C VAL A 253 -34.17 -3.91 26.70
N LEU A 254 -33.06 -4.65 26.62
CA LEU A 254 -31.70 -4.12 26.67
C LEU A 254 -31.54 -3.11 27.81
N ARG A 255 -32.03 -3.47 29.01
CA ARG A 255 -32.17 -2.54 30.14
C ARG A 255 -30.86 -1.82 30.46
N ASN A 256 -29.72 -2.51 30.44
CA ASN A 256 -28.43 -1.90 30.75
C ASN A 256 -28.03 -0.86 29.72
N LEU A 257 -28.07 -1.20 28.43
CA LEU A 257 -27.75 -0.26 27.35
C LEU A 257 -28.65 0.97 27.42
N THR A 258 -29.95 0.74 27.70
CA THR A 258 -30.93 1.81 27.83
C THR A 258 -30.63 2.70 29.04
N ILE A 259 -30.31 2.14 30.20
CA ILE A 259 -29.97 2.90 31.42
C ILE A 259 -28.66 3.67 31.24
N GLN A 260 -27.63 3.06 30.66
CA GLN A 260 -26.35 3.72 30.38
C GLN A 260 -26.50 4.90 29.43
N ALA A 261 -27.42 4.79 28.46
CA ALA A 261 -27.75 5.86 27.53
C ALA A 261 -28.56 7.01 28.15
N ALA A 262 -29.05 6.89 29.39
CA ALA A 262 -29.76 7.98 30.06
C ALA A 262 -28.80 9.14 30.37
N ASN A 263 -29.30 10.36 30.33
CA ASN A 263 -28.49 11.54 30.66
C ASN A 263 -28.01 11.49 32.13
N PRO A 264 -26.81 12.04 32.43
CA PRO A 264 -26.39 12.29 33.80
C PRO A 264 -27.45 13.13 34.56
N PRO A 265 -27.72 12.86 35.85
CA PRO A 265 -26.97 11.96 36.74
C PRO A 265 -27.48 10.50 36.72
N LEU A 266 -28.44 10.16 35.87
CA LEU A 266 -29.12 8.86 35.91
C LEU A 266 -28.32 7.76 35.21
N GLY A 267 -27.68 8.11 34.09
CA GLY A 267 -26.82 7.23 33.32
C GLY A 267 -25.45 7.85 33.06
N TYR A 268 -24.64 7.15 32.26
CA TYR A 268 -23.27 7.51 31.90
C TYR A 268 -23.06 7.22 30.41
N PRO A 269 -23.65 8.05 29.52
CA PRO A 269 -23.57 7.78 28.09
C PRO A 269 -22.11 7.93 27.64
N ILE A 270 -21.57 6.88 27.00
CA ILE A 270 -20.19 6.85 26.47
C ILE A 270 -20.00 7.93 25.39
N PHE A 271 -21.06 8.19 24.61
CA PHE A 271 -21.10 9.21 23.58
C PHE A 271 -22.53 9.73 23.44
N SER A 272 -22.70 11.06 23.41
CA SER A 272 -23.98 11.72 23.17
C SER A 272 -23.84 12.58 21.91
N SER A 273 -24.44 12.13 20.81
CA SER A 273 -24.51 12.95 19.59
C SER A 273 -25.76 13.82 19.60
N LEU A 274 -25.70 14.92 18.83
CA LEU A 274 -26.91 15.60 18.39
C LEU A 274 -27.79 14.61 17.60
N PRO A 275 -29.13 14.74 17.67
CA PRO A 275 -30.05 13.86 16.97
C PRO A 275 -29.68 13.69 15.49
N LEU A 276 -29.37 12.46 15.08
CA LEU A 276 -29.08 12.12 13.69
C LEU A 276 -30.37 11.73 12.97
N THR A 277 -30.67 12.43 11.88
CA THR A 277 -31.81 12.08 11.01
C THR A 277 -31.35 11.00 10.03
N VAL A 278 -31.78 9.77 10.23
CA VAL A 278 -31.54 8.67 9.28
C VAL A 278 -32.80 8.50 8.45
N ALA A 279 -32.69 8.71 7.14
CA ALA A 279 -33.76 8.39 6.21
C ALA A 279 -33.94 6.87 6.19
N THR A 280 -34.94 6.36 6.91
CA THR A 280 -35.36 4.98 6.74
C THR A 280 -36.09 4.89 5.40
N LEU A 281 -35.46 4.24 4.42
CA LEU A 281 -36.13 3.84 3.19
C LEU A 281 -37.27 2.88 3.58
N TRP A 282 -38.49 3.38 3.50
CA TRP A 282 -39.71 2.58 3.38
C TRP A 282 -40.20 2.69 1.95
#